data_AF-A0A7C5KRQ0-F1
#
_entry.id   AF-A0A7C5KRQ0-F1
#
_cell.length_a   1.000
_cell.length_b   1.000
_cell.length_c   1.000
_cell.angle_alpha   90.00
_cell.angle_beta   90.00
_cell.angle_gamma   90.00
#
_symmetry.space_group_name_H-M   'P 1'
#
loop_
_entity.id
_entity.type
_entity.pdbx_description
1 polymer ?
#
loop_
_entity_poly.entity_id
_entity_poly.type
_entity_poly.pdbx_seq_one_letter_code
_entity_poly.pdbx_strand_id
1 'polypeptide(L)'
;MPNLSDLTQYEEKAISSGGNIKIAGTVVSNAVYGDEPGEKQNLYLHGTSSNPIEIHGTVVVRGDVLITGVVKGQGAIYSGGNVFIPNNLNYADPPSSSRPADGTEAATEAWLTANKNKDFLGLFAKENVVLGDYTNSYWQNYVSNWLGNPMNASEEDAGEDQVPNTKNGRDGSPGTADDDLLEGDGQWTTEKYTAEDQALGLIPPGKSVGDPIPGTGEDIDGDGVYDPTLTVADLQVKDPLTPSKWGGNIPGTGISNYSDIASIYMTNLDGVFYTNHAFAWLTVPGTDINVNGAIISRNESIIYGGKIYMNYDARMLGGKNGVAGDLLPVTPKSIRILSWQILEL
;
A
#
# COMPACT_ATOMS: atom_id res chain seq x y z
N MET A 1 6.79 3.58 -9.75
CA MET A 1 6.74 3.38 -8.28
C MET A 1 7.55 2.12 -7.92
N PRO A 2 7.96 1.87 -6.66
CA PRO A 2 8.32 0.50 -6.27
C PRO A 2 7.15 -0.42 -6.62
N ASN A 3 7.39 -1.69 -6.92
CA ASN A 3 6.32 -2.63 -7.26
C ASN A 3 6.45 -3.86 -6.35
N LEU A 4 5.34 -4.31 -5.76
CA LEU A 4 5.29 -5.40 -4.79
C LEU A 4 4.82 -6.75 -5.38
N SER A 5 4.85 -6.94 -6.70
CA SER A 5 4.47 -8.21 -7.32
C SER A 5 5.29 -9.40 -6.82
N ASP A 6 6.57 -9.18 -6.48
CA ASP A 6 7.48 -10.13 -5.85
C ASP A 6 7.93 -9.66 -4.45
N LEU A 7 7.58 -10.44 -3.43
CA LEU A 7 7.91 -10.17 -2.03
C LEU A 7 9.16 -10.90 -1.54
N THR A 8 9.84 -11.71 -2.37
CA THR A 8 10.97 -12.56 -1.97
C THR A 8 12.06 -11.78 -1.23
N GLN A 9 12.48 -10.62 -1.77
CA GLN A 9 13.50 -9.78 -1.12
C GLN A 9 13.06 -9.26 0.25
N TYR A 10 11.75 -9.06 0.46
CA TYR A 10 11.21 -8.60 1.74
C TYR A 10 11.06 -9.76 2.72
N GLU A 11 10.78 -10.98 2.26
CA GLU A 11 10.82 -12.19 3.09
C GLU A 11 12.26 -12.44 3.61
N GLU A 12 13.26 -12.38 2.73
CA GLU A 12 14.68 -12.50 3.11
C GLU A 12 15.11 -11.43 4.12
N LYS A 13 14.65 -10.19 3.90
CA LYS A 13 14.90 -9.07 4.81
C LYS A 13 14.20 -9.25 6.15
N ALA A 14 12.94 -9.70 6.16
CA ALA A 14 12.20 -9.98 7.38
C ALA A 14 12.93 -11.01 8.24
N ILE A 15 13.40 -12.10 7.61
CA ILE A 15 14.14 -13.18 8.27
C ILE A 15 15.49 -12.68 8.81
N SER A 16 16.28 -12.02 7.96
CA SER A 16 17.63 -11.57 8.34
C SER A 16 17.63 -10.47 9.40
N SER A 17 16.61 -9.61 9.43
CA SER A 17 16.45 -8.54 10.43
C SER A 17 15.75 -9.00 11.73
N GLY A 18 15.25 -10.24 11.78
CA GLY A 18 14.50 -10.75 12.94
C GLY A 18 13.19 -10.00 13.17
N GLY A 19 12.52 -9.60 12.09
CA GLY A 19 11.26 -8.88 12.18
C GLY A 19 10.18 -9.71 12.87
N ASN A 20 9.30 -9.07 13.64
CA ASN A 20 8.23 -9.77 14.36
C ASN A 20 7.08 -8.84 14.74
N ILE A 21 5.93 -9.46 14.98
CA ILE A 21 4.75 -8.81 15.56
C ILE A 21 4.40 -9.51 16.87
N LYS A 22 4.13 -8.74 17.91
CA LYS A 22 3.64 -9.23 19.21
C LYS A 22 2.38 -8.50 19.64
N ILE A 23 1.51 -9.20 20.35
CA ILE A 23 0.36 -8.62 21.04
C ILE A 23 0.28 -9.24 22.42
N ALA A 24 0.19 -8.42 23.47
CA ALA A 24 0.14 -8.87 24.86
C ALA A 24 1.28 -9.87 25.20
N GLY A 25 2.50 -9.59 24.70
CA GLY A 25 3.69 -10.43 24.89
C GLY A 25 3.73 -11.73 24.07
N THR A 26 2.68 -12.07 23.32
CA THR A 26 2.64 -13.26 22.45
C THR A 26 3.11 -12.89 21.05
N VAL A 27 4.06 -13.67 20.49
CA VAL A 27 4.48 -13.52 19.09
C VAL A 27 3.37 -14.04 18.18
N VAL A 28 2.85 -13.18 17.31
CA VAL A 28 1.80 -13.52 16.34
C VAL A 28 2.35 -13.75 14.93
N SER A 29 3.54 -13.21 14.65
CA SER A 29 4.31 -13.46 13.41
C SER A 29 5.80 -13.31 13.72
N ASN A 30 6.62 -14.16 13.11
CA ASN A 30 8.07 -14.17 13.24
C ASN A 30 8.70 -14.13 11.84
N ALA A 31 8.94 -12.92 11.34
CA ALA A 31 9.39 -12.56 10.00
C ALA A 31 8.36 -12.77 8.88
N VAL A 32 8.01 -14.02 8.57
CA VAL A 32 7.05 -14.34 7.50
C VAL A 32 5.84 -15.02 8.15
N TYR A 33 4.64 -14.68 7.68
CA TYR A 33 3.37 -15.27 8.12
C TYR A 33 2.67 -15.92 6.93
N GLY A 34 2.21 -17.15 7.12
CA GLY A 34 1.59 -17.99 6.11
C GLY A 34 2.58 -18.90 5.38
N ASP A 35 3.83 -19.00 5.83
CA ASP A 35 4.87 -19.84 5.23
C ASP A 35 4.98 -21.25 5.83
N GLU A 36 4.44 -21.43 7.04
CA GLU A 36 4.50 -22.71 7.74
C GLU A 36 3.27 -23.62 7.48
N PRO A 37 3.44 -24.96 7.46
CA PRO A 37 2.33 -25.88 7.29
C PRO A 37 1.23 -25.71 8.36
N GLY A 38 0.01 -25.44 7.91
CA GLY A 38 -1.17 -25.29 8.77
C GLY A 38 -1.40 -23.87 9.30
N GLU A 39 -0.46 -22.95 9.06
CA GLU A 39 -0.63 -21.52 9.32
C GLU A 39 -1.70 -20.93 8.39
N LYS A 40 -2.39 -19.90 8.87
CA LYS A 40 -3.36 -19.17 8.05
C LYS A 40 -2.60 -18.24 7.11
N GLN A 41 -3.19 -17.94 5.97
CA GLN A 41 -2.58 -17.01 5.03
C GLN A 41 -2.83 -15.55 5.44
N ASN A 42 -3.99 -15.28 6.05
CA ASN A 42 -4.43 -13.94 6.42
C ASN A 42 -4.15 -13.65 7.90
N LEU A 43 -3.79 -12.41 8.23
CA LEU A 43 -3.42 -12.00 9.58
C LEU A 43 -4.34 -10.89 10.11
N TYR A 44 -4.97 -11.15 11.26
CA TYR A 44 -5.80 -10.17 11.95
C TYR A 44 -5.06 -9.59 13.16
N LEU A 45 -4.98 -8.27 13.23
CA LEU A 45 -4.24 -7.51 14.24
C LEU A 45 -5.14 -6.41 14.83
N HIS A 46 -5.54 -6.59 16.08
CA HIS A 46 -6.26 -5.56 16.83
C HIS A 46 -5.49 -5.15 18.07
N GLY A 47 -5.02 -3.90 18.09
CA GLY A 47 -4.27 -3.33 19.21
C GLY A 47 -5.16 -2.49 20.11
N THR A 48 -4.93 -2.57 21.41
CA THR A 48 -5.56 -1.69 22.41
C THR A 48 -4.50 -0.88 23.13
N SER A 49 -4.85 0.20 23.83
CA SER A 49 -3.86 0.97 24.59
C SER A 49 -3.11 0.13 25.64
N SER A 50 -3.77 -0.89 26.22
CA SER A 50 -3.12 -1.81 27.18
C SER A 50 -2.32 -2.92 26.52
N ASN A 51 -2.72 -3.33 25.32
CA ASN A 51 -2.08 -4.40 24.54
C ASN A 51 -1.94 -3.91 23.09
N PRO A 52 -0.98 -3.02 22.81
CA PRO A 52 -0.78 -2.52 21.45
C PRO A 52 -0.26 -3.65 20.55
N ILE A 53 -0.38 -3.43 19.25
CA ILE A 53 0.33 -4.22 18.25
C ILE A 53 1.79 -3.76 18.28
N GLU A 54 2.65 -4.57 18.89
CA GLU A 54 4.08 -4.31 18.95
C GLU A 54 4.73 -4.83 17.66
N ILE A 55 5.29 -3.92 16.86
CA ILE A 55 5.97 -4.26 15.60
C ILE A 55 7.45 -3.91 15.68
N HIS A 56 8.28 -4.81 15.17
CA HIS A 56 9.72 -4.63 15.04
C HIS A 56 10.20 -5.11 13.67
N GLY A 57 10.92 -4.25 12.94
CA GLY A 57 11.56 -4.61 11.68
C GLY A 57 10.56 -4.87 10.54
N THR A 58 11.01 -5.59 9.51
CA THR A 58 10.17 -5.96 8.36
C THR A 58 9.45 -7.27 8.64
N VAL A 59 8.15 -7.34 8.35
CA VAL A 59 7.34 -8.55 8.41
C VAL A 59 6.60 -8.72 7.09
N VAL A 60 6.53 -9.95 6.59
CA VAL A 60 5.76 -10.30 5.39
C VAL A 60 4.58 -11.16 5.80
N VAL A 61 3.41 -10.86 5.26
CA VAL A 61 2.20 -11.69 5.38
C VAL A 61 1.81 -12.11 3.98
N ARG A 62 1.72 -13.42 3.72
CA ARG A 62 1.48 -13.93 2.35
C ARG A 62 0.07 -13.68 1.82
N GLY A 63 -0.92 -13.63 2.72
CA GLY A 63 -2.30 -13.28 2.38
C GLY A 63 -2.64 -11.83 2.76
N ASP A 64 -3.91 -11.63 3.12
CA ASP A 64 -4.43 -10.32 3.53
C ASP A 64 -4.04 -9.96 4.97
N VAL A 65 -3.91 -8.65 5.23
CA VAL A 65 -3.72 -8.10 6.58
C VAL A 65 -4.94 -7.28 6.96
N LEU A 66 -5.48 -7.51 8.16
CA LEU A 66 -6.44 -6.61 8.78
C LEU A 66 -5.83 -6.04 10.05
N ILE A 67 -5.68 -4.72 10.11
CA ILE A 67 -5.00 -4.04 11.22
C ILE A 67 -5.79 -2.82 11.71
N THR A 68 -6.00 -2.71 13.03
CA THR A 68 -6.71 -1.58 13.63
C THR A 68 -6.34 -1.35 15.10
N GLY A 69 -6.59 -0.14 15.59
CA GLY A 69 -6.39 0.23 17.00
C GLY A 69 -5.04 0.91 17.25
N VAL A 70 -4.27 0.37 18.20
CA VAL A 70 -3.01 0.99 18.68
C VAL A 70 -1.79 0.16 18.27
N VAL A 71 -0.80 0.81 17.68
CA VAL A 71 0.47 0.23 17.24
C VAL A 71 1.61 0.83 18.04
N LYS A 72 2.62 0.02 18.36
CA LYS A 72 3.81 0.41 19.11
C LYS A 72 5.07 -0.16 18.46
N GLY A 73 6.18 0.57 18.53
CA GLY A 73 7.46 0.16 17.97
C GLY A 73 7.66 0.65 16.53
N GLN A 74 8.62 0.06 15.85
CA GLN A 74 9.06 0.50 14.53
C GLN A 74 9.14 -0.70 13.59
N GLY A 75 8.32 -0.70 12.55
CA GLY A 75 8.37 -1.77 11.57
C GLY A 75 7.48 -1.52 10.36
N ALA A 76 7.49 -2.51 9.47
CA ALA A 76 6.69 -2.51 8.27
C ALA A 76 6.07 -3.89 8.05
N ILE A 77 4.85 -3.90 7.53
CA ILE A 77 4.15 -5.10 7.07
C ILE A 77 4.00 -5.02 5.56
N TYR A 78 4.54 -6.02 4.87
CA TYR A 78 4.33 -6.25 3.45
C TYR A 78 3.26 -7.34 3.30
N SER A 79 2.11 -6.99 2.73
CA SER A 79 0.99 -7.90 2.48
C SER A 79 1.06 -8.41 1.05
N GLY A 80 0.99 -9.73 0.88
CA GLY A 80 0.85 -10.39 -0.41
C GLY A 80 -0.54 -10.25 -1.01
N GLY A 81 -1.53 -9.85 -0.20
CA GLY A 81 -2.87 -9.46 -0.63
C GLY A 81 -3.16 -7.99 -0.31
N ASN A 82 -4.37 -7.76 0.19
CA ASN A 82 -4.86 -6.45 0.60
C ASN A 82 -4.43 -6.10 2.04
N VAL A 83 -4.54 -4.82 2.38
CA VAL A 83 -4.48 -4.32 3.75
C VAL A 83 -5.80 -3.65 4.10
N PHE A 84 -6.49 -4.15 5.12
CA PHE A 84 -7.75 -3.61 5.63
C PHE A 84 -7.53 -2.86 6.94
N ILE A 85 -8.02 -1.62 7.01
CA ILE A 85 -7.96 -0.77 8.20
C ILE A 85 -9.40 -0.35 8.54
N PRO A 86 -10.15 -1.21 9.25
CA PRO A 86 -11.59 -1.01 9.44
C PRO A 86 -11.92 0.23 10.29
N ASN A 87 -11.01 0.64 11.18
CA ASN A 87 -11.20 1.78 12.08
C ASN A 87 -9.84 2.41 12.42
N ASN A 88 -9.86 3.51 13.20
CA ASN A 88 -8.69 4.31 13.57
C ASN A 88 -7.43 3.47 13.84
N LEU A 89 -6.33 3.93 13.27
CA LEU A 89 -5.01 3.38 13.50
C LEU A 89 -4.15 4.46 14.15
N ASN A 90 -3.60 4.18 15.32
CA ASN A 90 -2.93 5.17 16.15
C ASN A 90 -1.58 4.63 16.63
N TYR A 91 -0.57 5.48 16.65
CA TYR A 91 0.66 5.22 17.38
C TYR A 91 0.44 5.33 18.90
N ALA A 92 1.09 4.45 19.67
CA ALA A 92 1.10 4.52 21.13
C ALA A 92 2.00 5.66 21.63
N ASP A 93 3.12 5.88 20.94
CA ASP A 93 4.11 6.94 21.16
C ASP A 93 4.41 7.66 19.82
N PRO A 94 3.49 8.53 19.35
CA PRO A 94 3.66 9.28 18.11
C PRO A 94 4.80 10.32 18.22
N PRO A 95 5.27 10.86 17.08
CA PRO A 95 6.09 12.07 17.08
C PRO A 95 5.47 13.19 17.93
N SER A 96 6.30 13.93 18.67
CA SER A 96 5.85 14.94 19.64
C SER A 96 5.24 16.19 19.00
N SER A 97 5.47 16.40 17.71
CA SER A 97 4.89 17.48 16.92
C SER A 97 4.91 17.11 15.43
N SER A 98 4.16 17.85 14.61
CA SER A 98 4.41 17.91 13.17
C SER A 98 5.82 18.40 12.87
N ARG A 99 6.29 18.13 11.64
CA ARG A 99 7.58 18.66 11.15
C ARG A 99 7.60 20.19 11.28
N PRO A 100 8.74 20.81 11.65
CA PRO A 100 8.86 22.27 11.73
C PRO A 100 8.50 22.96 10.40
N ALA A 101 7.72 24.04 10.49
CA ALA A 101 7.23 24.78 9.32
C ALA A 101 8.28 25.71 8.69
N ASP A 102 9.35 26.07 9.40
CA ASP A 102 10.40 26.96 8.89
C ASP A 102 11.29 26.30 7.81
N GLY A 103 11.18 24.98 7.64
CA GLY A 103 11.82 24.22 6.57
C GLY A 103 13.34 24.19 6.63
N THR A 104 13.96 24.71 7.69
CA THR A 104 15.43 24.72 7.80
C THR A 104 15.97 23.31 8.00
N GLU A 105 17.16 23.05 7.44
CA GLU A 105 17.86 21.78 7.62
C GLU A 105 18.09 21.50 9.11
N ALA A 106 18.64 22.48 9.83
CA ALA A 106 18.91 22.36 11.26
C ALA A 106 17.66 22.05 12.10
N ALA A 107 16.52 22.70 11.83
CA ALA A 107 15.27 22.40 12.55
C ALA A 107 14.74 21.00 12.19
N THR A 108 14.84 20.60 10.92
CA THR A 108 14.43 19.28 10.46
C THR A 108 15.29 18.18 11.10
N GLU A 109 16.61 18.33 11.14
CA GLU A 109 17.53 17.38 11.79
C GLU A 109 17.33 17.29 13.30
N ALA A 110 17.08 18.41 13.97
CA ALA A 110 16.75 18.44 15.39
C ALA A 110 15.44 17.70 15.67
N TRP A 111 14.41 17.92 14.84
CA TRP A 111 13.14 17.21 14.94
C TRP A 111 13.31 15.71 14.68
N LEU A 112 14.08 15.32 13.66
CA LEU A 112 14.41 13.91 13.38
C LEU A 112 15.10 13.26 14.57
N THR A 113 16.10 13.93 15.15
CA THR A 113 16.83 13.43 16.32
C THR A 113 15.91 13.20 17.51
N ALA A 114 14.94 14.09 17.74
CA ALA A 114 13.97 13.97 18.82
C ALA A 114 12.93 12.86 18.60
N ASN A 115 12.58 12.57 17.34
CA ASN A 115 11.47 11.68 16.98
C ASN A 115 11.92 10.34 16.36
N LYS A 116 13.21 10.11 16.14
CA LYS A 116 13.72 8.91 15.46
C LYS A 116 13.37 7.58 16.13
N ASN A 117 13.10 7.58 17.43
CA ASN A 117 12.77 6.38 18.21
C ASN A 117 11.25 6.27 18.52
N LYS A 118 10.45 7.20 18.00
CA LYS A 118 8.98 7.18 18.13
C LYS A 118 8.39 6.08 17.25
N ASP A 119 7.14 5.73 17.50
CA ASP A 119 6.47 4.67 16.76
C ASP A 119 6.43 4.97 15.26
N PHE A 120 6.62 3.94 14.44
CA PHE A 120 6.59 4.02 12.98
C PHE A 120 6.00 2.73 12.41
N LEU A 121 5.04 2.87 11.50
CA LEU A 121 4.43 1.76 10.79
C LEU A 121 4.47 2.01 9.28
N GLY A 122 5.05 1.07 8.55
CA GLY A 122 4.80 0.90 7.11
C GLY A 122 3.74 -0.18 6.87
N LEU A 123 2.75 0.09 6.03
CA LEU A 123 1.80 -0.91 5.52
C LEU A 123 1.83 -0.89 4.00
N PHE A 124 2.30 -1.98 3.41
CA PHE A 124 2.57 -2.03 1.98
C PHE A 124 1.84 -3.23 1.39
N ALA A 125 0.84 -2.98 0.55
CA ALA A 125 0.00 -4.00 -0.04
C ALA A 125 0.42 -4.29 -1.48
N LYS A 126 0.53 -5.57 -1.84
CA LYS A 126 0.58 -5.97 -3.24
C LYS A 126 -0.71 -5.58 -3.96
N GLU A 127 -1.85 -5.70 -3.28
CA GLU A 127 -3.16 -5.42 -3.87
C GLU A 127 -3.62 -3.99 -3.53
N ASN A 128 -4.64 -3.86 -2.67
CA ASN A 128 -5.29 -2.61 -2.27
C ASN A 128 -5.10 -2.32 -0.78
N VAL A 129 -5.21 -1.04 -0.42
CA VAL A 129 -5.36 -0.58 0.96
C VAL A 129 -6.78 -0.04 1.13
N VAL A 130 -7.57 -0.69 2.00
CA VAL A 130 -9.00 -0.44 2.18
C VAL A 130 -9.29 0.05 3.58
N LEU A 131 -9.85 1.25 3.71
CA LEU A 131 -10.09 1.92 4.99
C LEU A 131 -11.58 2.13 5.25
N GLY A 132 -11.94 2.01 6.52
CA GLY A 132 -13.31 2.21 6.99
C GLY A 132 -14.23 1.06 6.61
N ASP A 133 -15.54 1.30 6.70
CA ASP A 133 -16.56 0.29 6.48
C ASP A 133 -16.99 0.18 5.01
N TYR A 134 -16.34 -0.69 4.23
CA TYR A 134 -16.71 -0.95 2.84
C TYR A 134 -18.09 -1.62 2.67
N THR A 135 -18.68 -2.16 3.74
CA THR A 135 -20.02 -2.73 3.68
C THR A 135 -21.11 -1.66 3.76
N ASN A 136 -20.73 -0.43 4.11
CA ASN A 136 -21.63 0.71 4.17
C ASN A 136 -22.04 1.18 2.77
N SER A 137 -23.34 1.39 2.55
CA SER A 137 -23.87 1.84 1.25
C SER A 137 -23.30 3.19 0.77
N TYR A 138 -23.01 4.13 1.66
CA TYR A 138 -22.38 5.40 1.29
C TYR A 138 -20.94 5.17 0.83
N TRP A 139 -20.19 4.37 1.58
CA TRP A 139 -18.84 3.98 1.20
C TRP A 139 -18.84 3.38 -0.20
N GLN A 140 -19.68 2.37 -0.44
CA GLN A 140 -19.76 1.69 -1.74
C GLN A 140 -20.09 2.65 -2.87
N ASN A 141 -21.10 3.50 -2.69
CA ASN A 141 -21.51 4.45 -3.72
C ASN A 141 -20.39 5.45 -4.06
N TYR A 142 -19.82 6.11 -3.05
CA TYR A 142 -18.82 7.15 -3.29
C TYR A 142 -17.49 6.59 -3.79
N VAL A 143 -17.02 5.48 -3.22
CA VAL A 143 -15.79 4.83 -3.67
C VAL A 143 -15.96 4.25 -5.07
N SER A 144 -17.08 3.54 -5.36
CA SER A 144 -17.31 3.00 -6.71
C SER A 144 -17.35 4.08 -7.78
N ASN A 145 -17.94 5.25 -7.48
CA ASN A 145 -17.97 6.36 -8.42
C ASN A 145 -16.58 6.93 -8.72
N TRP A 146 -15.68 6.92 -7.74
CA TRP A 146 -14.30 7.36 -7.93
C TRP A 146 -13.43 6.31 -8.60
N LEU A 147 -13.58 5.03 -8.28
CA LEU A 147 -12.87 3.94 -8.98
C LEU A 147 -13.20 3.91 -10.48
N GLY A 148 -14.47 4.14 -10.83
CA GLY A 148 -14.91 4.18 -12.23
C GLY A 148 -14.76 5.55 -12.91
N ASN A 149 -14.12 6.53 -12.27
CA ASN A 149 -13.94 7.84 -12.86
C ASN A 149 -12.76 7.82 -13.85
N PRO A 150 -12.90 8.39 -15.07
CA PRO A 150 -11.77 8.47 -16.01
C PRO A 150 -10.52 9.14 -15.43
N MET A 151 -10.68 10.12 -14.54
CA MET A 151 -9.54 10.78 -13.86
C MET A 151 -8.80 9.87 -12.88
N ASN A 152 -9.30 8.66 -12.67
CA ASN A 152 -8.81 7.68 -11.71
C ASN A 152 -8.94 6.27 -12.31
N ALA A 153 -8.78 6.15 -13.64
CA ALA A 153 -8.82 4.88 -14.33
C ALA A 153 -7.69 3.97 -13.86
N SER A 154 -7.95 2.68 -13.77
CA SER A 154 -6.97 1.68 -13.33
C SER A 154 -6.82 0.52 -14.31
N GLU A 155 -7.53 0.58 -15.44
CA GLU A 155 -7.43 -0.44 -16.47
C GLU A 155 -6.03 -0.43 -17.08
N GLU A 156 -5.51 -1.62 -17.34
CA GLU A 156 -4.22 -1.83 -17.99
C GLU A 156 -4.35 -1.75 -19.51
N ASP A 157 -4.88 -0.62 -19.96
CA ASP A 157 -5.00 -0.16 -21.36
C ASP A 157 -4.73 1.35 -21.34
N ALA A 158 -3.61 1.72 -20.72
CA ALA A 158 -3.25 3.09 -20.36
C ALA A 158 -2.30 3.74 -21.37
N GLY A 159 -1.96 3.04 -22.46
CA GLY A 159 -1.02 3.51 -23.46
C GLY A 159 0.45 3.42 -23.03
N GLU A 160 1.34 3.85 -23.93
CA GLU A 160 2.80 3.68 -23.78
C GLU A 160 3.42 4.43 -22.59
N ASP A 161 2.77 5.49 -22.08
CA ASP A 161 3.27 6.29 -20.97
C ASP A 161 2.83 5.75 -19.60
N GLN A 162 1.94 4.75 -19.59
CA GLN A 162 1.39 4.07 -18.41
C GLN A 162 0.57 4.99 -17.50
N VAL A 163 0.12 6.15 -17.99
CA VAL A 163 -0.71 7.08 -17.22
C VAL A 163 -2.03 7.30 -17.96
N PRO A 164 -3.18 6.89 -17.39
CA PRO A 164 -4.44 7.06 -18.08
C PRO A 164 -4.78 8.55 -18.32
N ASN A 165 -5.35 8.84 -19.48
CA ASN A 165 -5.90 10.13 -19.89
C ASN A 165 -4.88 11.28 -19.90
N THR A 166 -3.61 10.99 -20.17
CA THR A 166 -2.56 12.00 -20.33
C THR A 166 -2.33 12.35 -21.79
N LYS A 167 -2.53 13.63 -22.10
CA LYS A 167 -2.23 14.21 -23.41
C LYS A 167 -0.77 14.11 -23.88
N ASN A 168 0.12 13.52 -23.10
CA ASN A 168 1.53 13.48 -23.41
C ASN A 168 1.90 12.02 -23.64
N GLY A 169 2.48 11.72 -24.79
CA GLY A 169 3.08 10.42 -25.04
C GLY A 169 4.33 10.16 -24.19
N ARG A 170 5.06 9.12 -24.57
CA ARG A 170 6.32 8.69 -23.94
C ARG A 170 7.35 9.83 -23.82
N ASP A 171 7.32 10.82 -24.71
CA ASP A 171 8.24 11.95 -24.71
C ASP A 171 7.89 13.09 -23.73
N GLY A 172 6.71 13.02 -23.09
CA GLY A 172 6.24 14.00 -22.11
C GLY A 172 5.82 15.35 -22.69
N SER A 173 5.67 15.46 -24.01
CA SER A 173 5.28 16.69 -24.72
C SER A 173 3.84 16.59 -25.25
N PRO A 174 2.95 17.55 -24.95
CA PRO A 174 1.61 17.51 -25.49
C PRO A 174 1.57 17.80 -27.00
N GLY A 175 0.71 17.10 -27.71
CA GLY A 175 0.43 17.25 -29.14
C GLY A 175 1.37 16.49 -30.07
N THR A 176 2.08 15.47 -29.58
CA THR A 176 3.00 14.64 -30.37
C THR A 176 2.31 13.38 -30.90
N ALA A 177 3.01 12.63 -31.76
CA ALA A 177 2.43 11.48 -32.44
C ALA A 177 2.26 10.24 -31.52
N ASP A 178 2.87 10.27 -30.34
CA ASP A 178 2.83 9.23 -29.32
C ASP A 178 1.86 9.53 -28.17
N ASP A 179 1.13 10.66 -28.22
CA ASP A 179 0.05 10.96 -27.27
C ASP A 179 -1.08 9.94 -27.36
N ASP A 180 -1.55 9.46 -26.21
CA ASP A 180 -2.62 8.45 -26.06
C ASP A 180 -2.42 7.22 -26.98
N LEU A 181 -1.17 6.95 -27.39
CA LEU A 181 -0.87 5.88 -28.35
C LEU A 181 -1.07 4.53 -27.67
N LEU A 182 -1.99 3.75 -28.24
CA LEU A 182 -2.49 2.46 -27.74
C LEU A 182 -3.47 2.57 -26.56
N GLU A 183 -3.71 3.74 -25.97
CA GLU A 183 -4.68 3.88 -24.87
C GLU A 183 -6.12 3.61 -25.34
N GLY A 184 -6.81 2.72 -24.65
CA GLY A 184 -8.21 2.39 -24.89
C GLY A 184 -8.46 1.70 -26.23
N ASP A 185 -7.43 1.10 -26.83
CA ASP A 185 -7.53 0.43 -28.13
C ASP A 185 -8.04 -1.01 -28.03
N GLY A 186 -8.23 -1.50 -26.78
CA GLY A 186 -8.69 -2.84 -26.46
C GLY A 186 -7.63 -3.92 -26.65
N GLN A 187 -6.35 -3.54 -26.78
CA GLN A 187 -5.21 -4.45 -26.89
C GLN A 187 -4.17 -4.17 -25.81
N TRP A 188 -4.19 -5.00 -24.77
CA TRP A 188 -3.13 -5.02 -23.78
C TRP A 188 -1.77 -5.35 -24.40
N THR A 189 -0.88 -4.36 -24.37
CA THR A 189 0.42 -4.38 -25.04
C THR A 189 1.54 -4.54 -24.01
N THR A 190 2.11 -5.75 -23.95
CA THR A 190 3.28 -6.07 -23.12
C THR A 190 4.42 -6.63 -23.96
N GLU A 191 5.66 -6.56 -23.44
CA GLU A 191 6.72 -7.41 -23.97
C GLU A 191 6.39 -8.88 -23.65
N LYS A 192 6.89 -9.81 -24.46
CA LYS A 192 6.64 -11.25 -24.31
C LYS A 192 7.94 -12.02 -24.39
N TYR A 193 8.07 -13.06 -23.57
CA TYR A 193 9.26 -13.92 -23.61
C TYR A 193 9.46 -14.50 -25.01
N THR A 194 10.70 -14.46 -25.49
CA THR A 194 11.09 -14.90 -26.82
C THR A 194 11.82 -16.24 -26.79
N ALA A 195 11.99 -16.85 -27.96
CA ALA A 195 12.83 -18.04 -28.09
C ALA A 195 14.31 -17.77 -27.73
N GLU A 196 14.76 -16.52 -27.87
CA GLU A 196 16.10 -16.10 -27.43
C GLU A 196 16.20 -16.09 -25.91
N ASP A 197 15.20 -15.56 -25.20
CA ASP A 197 15.13 -15.61 -23.73
C ASP A 197 15.16 -17.05 -23.22
N GLN A 198 14.47 -17.96 -23.93
CA GLN A 198 14.51 -19.39 -23.63
C GLN A 198 15.91 -19.98 -23.83
N ALA A 199 16.58 -19.64 -24.94
CA ALA A 199 17.93 -20.12 -25.24
C ALA A 199 18.97 -19.62 -24.23
N LEU A 200 18.75 -18.43 -23.67
CA LEU A 200 19.59 -17.83 -22.63
C LEU A 200 19.21 -18.27 -21.21
N GLY A 201 18.12 -19.02 -21.03
CA GLY A 201 17.65 -19.46 -19.71
C GLY A 201 17.10 -18.33 -18.84
N LEU A 202 16.58 -17.27 -19.47
CA LEU A 202 16.05 -16.07 -18.79
C LEU A 202 14.56 -16.19 -18.42
N ILE A 203 13.86 -17.21 -18.93
CA ILE A 203 12.44 -17.43 -18.64
C ILE A 203 12.29 -18.00 -17.22
N PRO A 204 11.57 -17.32 -16.31
CA PRO A 204 11.35 -17.80 -14.95
C PRO A 204 10.58 -19.13 -14.93
N PRO A 205 10.76 -19.96 -13.88
CA PRO A 205 9.95 -21.16 -13.69
C PRO A 205 8.45 -20.87 -13.77
N GLY A 206 7.72 -21.67 -14.56
CA GLY A 206 6.27 -21.51 -14.74
C GLY A 206 5.86 -20.58 -15.89
N LYS A 207 6.81 -19.89 -16.54
CA LYS A 207 6.57 -19.09 -17.75
C LYS A 207 7.10 -19.80 -19.00
N SER A 208 6.64 -19.37 -20.16
CA SER A 208 6.95 -19.91 -21.48
C SER A 208 7.13 -18.79 -22.52
N VAL A 209 7.73 -19.14 -23.66
CA VAL A 209 7.80 -18.24 -24.83
C VAL A 209 6.39 -17.81 -25.22
N GLY A 210 6.18 -16.50 -25.38
CA GLY A 210 4.88 -15.88 -25.66
C GLY A 210 4.12 -15.39 -24.43
N ASP A 211 4.52 -15.77 -23.22
CA ASP A 211 3.94 -15.21 -22.00
C ASP A 211 4.39 -13.75 -21.82
N PRO A 212 3.54 -12.86 -21.26
CA PRO A 212 3.91 -11.51 -20.88
C PRO A 212 5.13 -11.48 -19.96
N ILE A 213 6.04 -10.55 -20.21
CA ILE A 213 7.14 -10.23 -19.30
C ILE A 213 6.60 -9.27 -18.24
N PRO A 214 6.61 -9.67 -16.95
CA PRO A 214 6.02 -8.84 -15.91
C PRO A 214 6.66 -7.45 -15.79
N GLY A 215 5.84 -6.40 -15.71
CA GLY A 215 6.24 -5.00 -15.53
C GLY A 215 6.68 -4.29 -16.81
N THR A 216 6.27 -4.81 -17.98
CA THR A 216 6.60 -4.24 -19.30
C THR A 216 5.35 -3.76 -20.03
N GLY A 217 5.48 -2.70 -20.83
CA GLY A 217 4.35 -2.14 -21.58
C GLY A 217 3.23 -1.69 -20.64
N GLU A 218 2.01 -2.15 -20.87
CA GLU A 218 0.82 -1.76 -20.10
C GLU A 218 0.57 -2.62 -18.85
N ASP A 219 1.44 -3.57 -18.54
CA ASP A 219 1.46 -4.31 -17.28
C ASP A 219 2.05 -3.42 -16.17
N ILE A 220 1.22 -2.56 -15.60
CA ILE A 220 1.60 -1.45 -14.73
C ILE A 220 1.86 -1.94 -13.32
N ASP A 221 1.08 -2.92 -12.86
CA ASP A 221 1.24 -3.58 -11.56
C ASP A 221 2.30 -4.69 -11.57
N GLY A 222 2.81 -5.05 -12.76
CA GLY A 222 3.94 -5.92 -13.00
C GLY A 222 3.74 -7.37 -12.59
N ASP A 223 2.51 -7.87 -12.59
CA ASP A 223 2.21 -9.26 -12.29
C ASP A 223 2.17 -10.16 -13.56
N GLY A 224 2.16 -9.54 -14.74
CA GLY A 224 2.10 -10.21 -16.03
C GLY A 224 0.71 -10.73 -16.38
N VAL A 225 -0.35 -10.12 -15.85
CA VAL A 225 -1.77 -10.39 -16.10
C VAL A 225 -2.48 -9.06 -16.39
N TYR A 226 -3.35 -9.05 -17.41
CA TYR A 226 -4.15 -7.86 -17.70
C TYR A 226 -5.21 -7.65 -16.62
N ASP A 227 -5.22 -6.45 -16.05
CA ASP A 227 -6.24 -6.02 -15.10
C ASP A 227 -7.28 -5.07 -15.72
N PRO A 228 -8.59 -5.40 -15.63
CA PRO A 228 -9.64 -4.45 -15.96
C PRO A 228 -9.75 -3.34 -14.91
N THR A 229 -10.58 -2.34 -15.18
CA THR A 229 -10.92 -1.31 -14.18
C THR A 229 -11.35 -1.93 -12.84
N LEU A 230 -10.73 -1.48 -11.75
CA LEU A 230 -11.00 -1.93 -10.39
C LEU A 230 -12.44 -1.65 -9.99
N THR A 231 -13.01 -2.57 -9.22
CA THR A 231 -14.37 -2.46 -8.70
C THR A 231 -14.38 -2.59 -7.18
N VAL A 232 -15.51 -2.20 -6.57
CA VAL A 232 -15.72 -2.45 -5.13
C VAL A 232 -15.73 -3.92 -4.76
N ALA A 233 -15.86 -4.85 -5.72
CA ALA A 233 -15.75 -6.28 -5.42
C ALA A 233 -14.30 -6.66 -5.08
N ASP A 234 -13.32 -5.97 -5.65
CA ASP A 234 -11.88 -6.20 -5.44
C ASP A 234 -11.42 -5.72 -4.06
N LEU A 235 -12.17 -4.77 -3.48
CA LEU A 235 -11.91 -4.15 -2.18
C LEU A 235 -12.57 -4.88 -0.99
N GLN A 236 -13.10 -6.09 -1.20
CA GLN A 236 -13.80 -6.85 -0.17
C GLN A 236 -12.92 -7.96 0.41
N VAL A 237 -13.04 -8.16 1.72
CA VAL A 237 -12.49 -9.36 2.37
C VAL A 237 -13.16 -10.59 1.76
N LYS A 238 -12.35 -11.51 1.23
CA LYS A 238 -12.84 -12.72 0.58
C LYS A 238 -13.13 -13.85 1.57
N ASP A 239 -12.33 -13.96 2.62
CA ASP A 239 -12.45 -15.01 3.63
C ASP A 239 -13.27 -14.55 4.86
N PRO A 240 -14.20 -15.37 5.37
CA PRO A 240 -14.95 -15.05 6.59
C PRO A 240 -14.03 -14.70 7.77
N LEU A 241 -14.36 -13.64 8.51
CA LEU A 241 -13.63 -13.18 9.70
C LEU A 241 -13.79 -14.16 10.87
N THR A 242 -13.07 -15.28 10.80
CA THR A 242 -13.08 -16.35 11.81
C THR A 242 -11.67 -16.85 12.10
N PRO A 243 -11.40 -17.40 13.30
CA PRO A 243 -10.10 -18.02 13.62
C PRO A 243 -9.70 -19.20 12.71
N SER A 244 -10.65 -19.75 11.95
CA SER A 244 -10.37 -20.83 10.98
C SER A 244 -9.68 -20.32 9.71
N LYS A 245 -9.85 -19.03 9.40
CA LYS A 245 -9.39 -18.37 8.18
C LYS A 245 -8.33 -17.30 8.45
N TRP A 246 -8.38 -16.69 9.61
CA TRP A 246 -7.50 -15.60 10.01
C TRP A 246 -6.65 -16.00 11.21
N GLY A 247 -5.37 -15.66 11.14
CA GLY A 247 -4.42 -15.74 12.23
C GLY A 247 -4.48 -14.56 13.19
N GLY A 248 -3.41 -14.42 13.98
CA GLY A 248 -3.23 -13.29 14.88
C GLY A 248 -4.15 -13.36 16.10
N ASN A 249 -4.78 -12.23 16.44
CA ASN A 249 -5.61 -12.12 17.65
C ASN A 249 -7.11 -11.95 17.36
N ILE A 250 -7.60 -12.52 16.26
CA ILE A 250 -9.04 -12.52 15.95
C ILE A 250 -9.83 -13.23 17.06
N PRO A 251 -10.87 -12.60 17.63
CA PRO A 251 -11.66 -13.22 18.68
C PRO A 251 -12.51 -14.38 18.11
N GLY A 252 -12.73 -15.42 18.92
CA GLY A 252 -13.59 -16.54 18.54
C GLY A 252 -15.09 -16.22 18.48
N THR A 253 -15.50 -15.07 19.01
CA THR A 253 -16.88 -14.59 19.06
C THR A 253 -16.92 -13.06 19.01
N GLY A 254 -18.03 -12.47 18.59
CA GLY A 254 -18.23 -11.01 18.63
C GLY A 254 -17.85 -10.28 17.34
N ILE A 255 -17.34 -10.99 16.34
CA ILE A 255 -17.21 -10.52 14.96
C ILE A 255 -17.94 -11.53 14.08
N SER A 256 -19.02 -11.10 13.46
CA SER A 256 -19.80 -11.86 12.47
C SER A 256 -19.60 -11.29 11.07
N ASN A 257 -19.44 -9.97 10.96
CA ASN A 257 -19.28 -9.23 9.73
C ASN A 257 -18.18 -8.18 9.85
N TYR A 258 -17.67 -7.71 8.71
CA TYR A 258 -16.69 -6.62 8.68
C TYR A 258 -17.22 -5.33 9.31
N SER A 259 -18.52 -5.03 9.15
CA SER A 259 -19.21 -3.91 9.80
C SER A 259 -19.16 -3.92 11.33
N ASP A 260 -18.91 -5.07 11.96
CA ASP A 260 -18.88 -5.17 13.43
C ASP A 260 -17.62 -4.50 14.03
N ILE A 261 -16.59 -4.31 13.20
CA ILE A 261 -15.31 -3.71 13.58
C ILE A 261 -14.98 -2.44 12.79
N ALA A 262 -15.74 -2.16 11.73
CA ALA A 262 -15.46 -1.08 10.81
C ALA A 262 -16.31 0.16 11.08
N SER A 263 -15.79 1.32 10.65
CA SER A 263 -16.45 2.61 10.85
C SER A 263 -16.23 3.53 9.66
N ILE A 264 -17.26 4.26 9.26
CA ILE A 264 -17.15 5.41 8.37
C ILE A 264 -16.86 6.72 9.14
N TYR A 265 -16.52 6.64 10.43
CA TYR A 265 -16.25 7.79 11.29
C TYR A 265 -14.81 7.79 11.81
N MET A 266 -13.87 7.35 10.97
CA MET A 266 -12.45 7.36 11.29
C MET A 266 -11.93 8.80 11.36
N THR A 267 -11.19 9.12 12.41
CA THR A 267 -10.62 10.45 12.68
C THR A 267 -9.10 10.43 12.70
N ASN A 268 -8.47 9.25 12.77
CA ASN A 268 -7.02 9.14 12.85
C ASN A 268 -6.48 7.97 12.02
N LEU A 269 -5.44 8.24 11.25
CA LEU A 269 -4.70 7.27 10.46
C LEU A 269 -3.20 7.55 10.59
N ASP A 270 -2.53 6.72 11.39
CA ASP A 270 -1.08 6.76 11.55
C ASP A 270 -0.44 5.63 10.74
N GLY A 271 0.48 5.98 9.85
CA GLY A 271 1.21 5.00 9.04
C GLY A 271 1.70 5.55 7.71
N VAL A 272 2.66 4.86 7.13
CA VAL A 272 3.11 5.05 5.74
C VAL A 272 2.52 3.93 4.91
N PHE A 273 1.76 4.29 3.88
CA PHE A 273 0.99 3.35 3.09
C PHE A 273 1.51 3.30 1.65
N TYR A 274 1.63 2.10 1.11
CA TYR A 274 1.88 1.83 -0.30
C TYR A 274 0.93 0.76 -0.79
N THR A 275 0.47 0.86 -2.03
CA THR A 275 -0.35 -0.16 -2.69
C THR A 275 -0.08 -0.14 -4.20
N ASN A 276 -0.05 -1.29 -4.88
CA ASN A 276 0.07 -1.29 -6.35
C ASN A 276 -1.21 -0.77 -7.03
N HIS A 277 -2.37 -0.98 -6.40
CA HIS A 277 -3.68 -0.68 -6.98
C HIS A 277 -4.35 0.50 -6.26
N ALA A 278 -5.43 0.26 -5.51
CA ALA A 278 -6.23 1.33 -4.92
C ALA A 278 -5.97 1.57 -3.44
N PHE A 279 -5.91 2.85 -3.07
CA PHE A 279 -6.12 3.32 -1.71
C PHE A 279 -7.54 3.86 -1.59
N ALA A 280 -8.43 3.08 -0.95
CA ALA A 280 -9.85 3.35 -0.91
C ALA A 280 -10.33 3.67 0.51
N TRP A 281 -10.91 4.86 0.69
CA TRP A 281 -11.38 5.33 1.98
C TRP A 281 -12.61 6.23 1.84
N LEU A 282 -13.66 5.94 2.62
CA LEU A 282 -14.67 6.93 2.96
C LEU A 282 -14.69 7.15 4.48
N THR A 283 -14.58 8.41 4.89
CA THR A 283 -14.81 8.80 6.28
C THR A 283 -15.57 10.11 6.40
N VAL A 284 -16.57 10.18 7.26
CA VAL A 284 -17.44 11.35 7.45
C VAL A 284 -17.63 11.65 8.95
N PRO A 285 -16.55 11.82 9.72
CA PRO A 285 -16.65 12.11 11.14
C PRO A 285 -17.22 13.51 11.37
N GLY A 286 -17.76 13.73 12.57
CA GLY A 286 -18.18 15.06 13.01
C GLY A 286 -17.03 15.98 13.45
N THR A 287 -15.78 15.58 13.23
CA THR A 287 -14.56 16.24 13.71
C THR A 287 -13.47 16.21 12.65
N ASP A 288 -12.35 16.90 12.91
CA ASP A 288 -11.18 16.88 12.03
C ASP A 288 -10.57 15.47 11.91
N ILE A 289 -10.01 15.19 10.73
CA ILE A 289 -9.35 13.92 10.38
C ILE A 289 -7.85 14.17 10.35
N ASN A 290 -7.07 13.33 11.03
CA ASN A 290 -5.61 13.40 11.05
C ASN A 290 -5.01 12.19 10.34
N VAL A 291 -4.11 12.45 9.40
CA VAL A 291 -3.32 11.45 8.70
C VAL A 291 -1.84 11.77 8.94
N ASN A 292 -1.14 10.91 9.70
CA ASN A 292 0.28 11.08 10.00
C ASN A 292 1.10 10.03 9.26
N GLY A 293 1.89 10.44 8.27
CA GLY A 293 2.68 9.53 7.44
C GLY A 293 2.72 9.93 5.98
N ALA A 294 2.47 8.97 5.08
CA ALA A 294 2.31 9.22 3.65
C ALA A 294 1.46 8.14 3.00
N ILE A 295 0.88 8.46 1.85
CA ILE A 295 0.10 7.55 1.01
C ILE A 295 0.74 7.57 -0.36
N ILE A 296 1.00 6.38 -0.90
CA ILE A 296 1.44 6.16 -2.27
C ILE A 296 0.53 5.08 -2.86
N SER A 297 -0.17 5.41 -3.93
CA SER A 297 -1.10 4.52 -4.61
C SER A 297 -1.12 4.81 -6.10
N ARG A 298 -1.62 3.84 -6.88
CA ARG A 298 -1.95 4.07 -8.29
C ARG A 298 -3.31 4.75 -8.42
N ASN A 299 -4.28 4.31 -7.62
CA ASN A 299 -5.63 4.81 -7.63
C ASN A 299 -6.02 5.33 -6.24
N GLU A 300 -6.32 6.63 -6.12
CA GLU A 300 -6.78 7.24 -4.87
C GLU A 300 -8.29 7.44 -4.87
N SER A 301 -9.01 6.66 -4.09
CA SER A 301 -10.44 6.86 -3.81
C SER A 301 -10.64 7.31 -2.37
N ILE A 302 -10.20 8.52 -2.05
CA ILE A 302 -10.32 9.12 -0.71
C ILE A 302 -11.47 10.14 -0.68
N ILE A 303 -12.55 9.80 0.02
CA ILE A 303 -13.73 10.63 0.19
C ILE A 303 -13.86 10.98 1.66
N TYR A 304 -13.85 12.27 1.99
CA TYR A 304 -13.93 12.72 3.37
C TYR A 304 -14.98 13.80 3.61
N GLY A 305 -15.61 13.73 4.78
CA GLY A 305 -16.40 14.81 5.35
C GLY A 305 -15.55 15.65 6.31
N GLY A 306 -15.66 16.97 6.22
CA GLY A 306 -14.92 17.89 7.10
C GLY A 306 -13.53 18.26 6.59
N LYS A 307 -12.56 18.41 7.50
CA LYS A 307 -11.17 18.78 7.18
C LYS A 307 -10.25 17.60 7.40
N ILE A 308 -9.36 17.37 6.43
CA ILE A 308 -8.27 16.41 6.54
C ILE A 308 -6.95 17.15 6.73
N TYR A 309 -6.20 16.75 7.76
CA TYR A 309 -4.87 17.23 8.07
C TYR A 309 -3.87 16.13 7.74
N MET A 310 -3.13 16.31 6.64
CA MET A 310 -2.06 15.41 6.25
C MET A 310 -0.73 15.95 6.78
N ASN A 311 -0.10 15.18 7.67
CA ASN A 311 1.18 15.49 8.30
C ASN A 311 2.22 14.49 7.82
N TYR A 312 3.09 14.94 6.91
CA TYR A 312 4.15 14.10 6.34
C TYR A 312 5.14 13.65 7.41
N ASP A 313 5.42 12.35 7.47
CA ASP A 313 6.44 11.81 8.37
C ASP A 313 7.86 12.05 7.81
N ALA A 314 8.52 13.06 8.36
CA ALA A 314 9.85 13.47 7.93
C ALA A 314 10.92 12.38 8.12
N ARG A 315 10.66 11.32 8.90
CA ARG A 315 11.59 10.19 9.06
C ARG A 315 11.83 9.42 7.75
N MET A 316 10.99 9.63 6.73
CA MET A 316 11.17 9.09 5.38
C MET A 316 12.12 9.91 4.49
N LEU A 317 12.55 11.10 4.92
CA LEU A 317 13.53 11.89 4.17
C LEU A 317 14.85 11.12 4.05
N GLY A 318 15.49 11.23 2.89
CA GLY A 318 16.74 10.52 2.57
C GLY A 318 16.55 9.13 1.95
N GLY A 319 15.29 8.69 1.76
CA GLY A 319 14.99 7.40 1.13
C GLY A 319 15.61 6.23 1.89
N LYS A 320 16.32 5.34 1.18
CA LYS A 320 17.03 4.18 1.79
C LYS A 320 18.02 4.58 2.88
N ASN A 321 18.61 5.77 2.82
CA ASN A 321 19.57 6.24 3.81
C ASN A 321 18.91 7.04 4.96
N GLY A 322 17.59 7.18 4.93
CA GLY A 322 16.80 7.87 5.95
C GLY A 322 16.53 7.03 7.21
N VAL A 323 15.93 7.65 8.23
CA VAL A 323 15.62 7.00 9.52
C VAL A 323 14.73 5.76 9.33
N ALA A 324 13.73 5.86 8.46
CA ALA A 324 12.84 4.75 8.12
C ALA A 324 13.29 3.94 6.89
N GLY A 325 14.45 4.26 6.30
CA GLY A 325 14.87 3.75 4.98
C GLY A 325 14.91 2.23 4.89
N ASP A 326 15.33 1.57 5.96
CA ASP A 326 15.36 0.10 6.07
C ASP A 326 13.98 -0.53 6.24
N LEU A 327 12.89 0.24 6.30
CA LEU A 327 11.53 -0.29 6.33
C LEU A 327 10.80 -0.08 5.00
N LEU A 328 11.22 0.90 4.20
CA LEU A 328 10.51 1.31 2.99
C LEU A 328 10.68 0.33 1.83
N PRO A 329 9.68 0.24 0.92
CA PRO A 329 9.84 -0.44 -0.34
C PRO A 329 10.99 0.17 -1.14
N VAL A 330 11.80 -0.66 -1.77
CA VAL A 330 12.94 -0.22 -2.58
C VAL A 330 12.73 -0.65 -4.03
N THR A 331 12.98 0.27 -4.95
CA THR A 331 13.09 -0.06 -6.37
C THR A 331 14.57 -0.20 -6.73
N PRO A 332 14.97 -1.28 -7.44
CA PRO A 332 16.33 -1.44 -7.93
C PRO A 332 16.66 -0.49 -9.10
N LYS A 333 15.65 0.17 -9.70
CA LYS A 333 15.84 1.11 -10.81
C LYS A 333 16.11 2.53 -10.30
N SER A 334 17.08 3.21 -10.91
CA SER A 334 17.31 4.64 -10.70
C SER A 334 16.06 5.44 -11.07
N ILE A 335 15.72 6.43 -10.24
CA ILE A 335 14.69 7.42 -10.59
C ILE A 335 15.13 8.12 -11.88
N ARG A 336 14.30 8.02 -12.92
CA ARG A 336 14.44 8.81 -14.15
C ARG A 336 13.44 9.96 -14.06
N ILE A 337 13.95 11.19 -13.97
CA ILE A 337 13.09 12.37 -14.15
C ILE A 337 12.75 12.40 -15.64
N LEU A 338 11.49 12.08 -15.97
CA LEU A 338 11.00 12.11 -17.34
C LEU A 338 10.75 13.55 -17.79
N SER A 339 10.19 14.38 -16.91
CA SER A 339 9.95 15.80 -17.14
C SER A 339 9.87 16.56 -15.81
N TRP A 340 10.18 17.85 -15.85
CA TRP A 340 9.80 18.81 -14.81
C TRP A 340 9.54 20.17 -15.47
N GLN A 341 8.60 20.93 -14.92
CA GLN A 341 8.26 22.26 -15.41
C GLN A 341 8.22 23.24 -14.25
N ILE A 342 8.86 24.40 -14.41
CA ILE A 342 8.59 25.57 -13.58
C ILE A 342 7.46 26.35 -14.26
N LEU A 343 6.35 26.51 -13.55
CA LEU A 343 5.31 27.45 -13.94
C LEU A 343 5.78 28.85 -13.57
N GLU A 344 6.18 29.64 -14.56
CA GLU A 344 6.31 31.09 -14.38
C GLU A 344 4.90 31.69 -14.33
N LEU A 345 4.59 32.36 -13.21
CA LEU A 345 3.31 33.06 -12.99
C LEU A 345 3.28 34.42 -13.67
#